data_AF-A0A1H3F0D5-F1
#
_entry.id   AF-A0A1H3F0D5-F1
#
_cell.length_a   1.000
_cell.length_b   1.000
_cell.length_c   1.000
_cell.angle_alpha   90.00
_cell.angle_beta   90.00
_cell.angle_gamma   90.00
#
_symmetry.space_group_name_H-M   'P 1'
#
loop_
_entity.id
_entity.type
_entity.pdbx_description
1 polymer ?
#
loop_
_entity_poly.entity_id
_entity_poly.type
_entity_poly.pdbx_seq_one_letter_code
_entity_poly.pdbx_strand_id
1 'polypeptide(L)'
;MAGYTKNFNLKKPSDIEFYSIEDFNENFEKIDQLAVKKGEGIGDLTGGTLVNRPEPGIAGRYYFAQDTGEIYLDTGEEWVLAAASQRELDAHKADNFHHIPYVIATGTNSYAVNIQGITALTEGMSVKVKFTNANTGASTLNINGLGAKPIRKSNGNALSSGNIKAGQICHLVYTGSVFQLLGEGGEYGTAQPNHVLEGITFGTEDGLKVGTMPNRGAINRTITTQGGQIVIPEGYHNGSGIVKAQFANLIAENIKKGVNIGGVTGTYEPTPTLKTVRIGDISVDKDTAGGYTSKTFTKVYGKPIGYRARNGWFSGGRYLYDDSLFYLSSPKDSLSKTLSSPETSNTATIRITDGEVRLTQNSTWSCSLVDLYIFFILD
;
A
#
# COMPACT_ATOMS: atom_id res chain seq x y z
N MET A 1 -12.71 -85.25 73.31
CA MET A 1 -12.95 -83.79 73.23
C MET A 1 -14.06 -83.57 72.23
N ALA A 2 -15.06 -82.75 72.55
CA ALA A 2 -16.14 -82.43 71.61
C ALA A 2 -15.56 -81.79 70.34
N GLY A 3 -15.96 -82.29 69.18
CA GLY A 3 -15.58 -81.72 67.88
C GLY A 3 -16.46 -80.52 67.53
N TYR A 4 -15.96 -79.57 66.76
CA TYR A 4 -16.75 -78.41 66.32
C TYR A 4 -16.77 -78.28 64.79
N THR A 5 -17.81 -77.67 64.24
CA THR A 5 -17.88 -77.33 62.81
C THR A 5 -17.00 -76.10 62.51
N LYS A 6 -16.38 -76.06 61.34
CA LYS A 6 -15.42 -75.00 60.98
C LYS A 6 -16.03 -73.59 60.84
N ASN A 7 -17.25 -73.48 60.32
CA ASN A 7 -17.80 -72.18 59.90
C ASN A 7 -18.56 -71.47 61.03
N PHE A 8 -19.38 -72.20 61.79
CA PHE A 8 -20.25 -71.63 62.82
C PHE A 8 -19.90 -72.12 64.23
N ASN A 9 -18.76 -72.81 64.38
CA ASN A 9 -18.30 -73.38 65.65
C ASN A 9 -19.38 -74.17 66.43
N LEU A 10 -20.23 -74.89 65.70
CA LEU A 10 -21.31 -75.71 66.26
C LEU A 10 -20.72 -76.97 66.87
N LYS A 11 -21.20 -77.33 68.06
CA LYS A 11 -20.75 -78.53 68.78
C LYS A 11 -21.27 -79.78 68.06
N LYS A 12 -20.37 -80.69 67.68
CA LYS A 12 -20.71 -81.97 67.08
C LYS A 12 -20.96 -83.00 68.18
N PRO A 13 -21.99 -83.85 68.04
CA PRO A 13 -22.12 -85.04 68.89
C PRO A 13 -20.87 -85.92 68.78
N SER A 14 -20.42 -86.50 69.90
CA SER A 14 -19.37 -87.52 69.92
C SER A 14 -19.90 -88.88 69.45
N ASP A 15 -19.03 -89.75 68.94
CA ASP A 15 -19.39 -91.10 68.44
C ASP A 15 -20.00 -92.02 69.51
N ILE A 16 -19.92 -91.63 70.79
CA ILE A 16 -20.36 -92.41 71.96
C ILE A 16 -21.37 -91.66 72.86
N GLU A 17 -21.81 -90.45 72.49
CA GLU A 17 -22.73 -89.65 73.32
C GLU A 17 -24.19 -89.73 72.83
N PHE A 18 -25.13 -89.73 73.78
CA PHE A 18 -26.55 -89.50 73.48
C PHE A 18 -26.74 -88.04 73.05
N TYR A 19 -27.57 -87.83 72.04
CA TYR A 19 -27.84 -86.51 71.48
C TYR A 19 -28.40 -85.54 72.55
N SER A 20 -27.66 -84.46 72.83
CA SER A 20 -28.09 -83.42 73.77
C SER A 20 -29.02 -82.42 73.08
N ILE A 21 -30.24 -82.30 73.61
CA ILE A 21 -31.22 -81.30 73.16
C ILE A 21 -30.73 -79.87 73.45
N GLU A 22 -29.97 -79.69 74.53
CA GLU A 22 -29.40 -78.41 74.92
C GLU A 22 -28.35 -77.95 73.91
N ASP A 23 -27.39 -78.82 73.57
CA ASP A 23 -26.37 -78.51 72.55
C ASP A 23 -27.00 -78.25 71.18
N PHE A 24 -28.08 -78.95 70.86
CA PHE A 24 -28.83 -78.72 69.63
C PHE A 24 -29.48 -77.34 69.59
N ASN A 25 -30.18 -76.95 70.66
CA ASN A 25 -30.82 -75.65 70.75
C ASN A 25 -29.78 -74.52 70.71
N GLU A 26 -28.67 -74.64 71.44
CA GLU A 26 -27.57 -73.67 71.39
C GLU A 26 -26.96 -73.55 69.99
N ASN A 27 -26.78 -74.67 69.30
CA ASN A 27 -26.32 -74.66 67.92
C ASN A 27 -27.34 -73.96 66.99
N PHE A 28 -28.64 -74.17 67.21
CA PHE A 28 -29.70 -73.51 66.44
C PHE A 28 -29.75 -72.00 66.68
N GLU A 29 -29.57 -71.54 67.93
CA GLU A 29 -29.47 -70.11 68.24
C GLU A 29 -28.24 -69.47 67.58
N LYS A 30 -27.09 -70.15 67.60
CA LYS A 30 -25.89 -69.69 66.88
C LYS A 30 -26.10 -69.63 65.37
N ILE A 31 -26.78 -70.62 64.81
CA ILE A 31 -27.14 -70.60 63.39
C ILE A 31 -28.07 -69.42 63.13
N ASP A 32 -29.13 -69.20 63.89
CA ASP A 32 -30.09 -68.10 63.65
C ASP A 32 -29.42 -66.71 63.77
N GLN A 33 -28.55 -66.53 64.76
CA GLN A 33 -27.80 -65.29 64.95
C GLN A 33 -26.83 -64.98 63.80
N LEU A 34 -26.22 -66.01 63.20
CA LEU A 34 -25.17 -65.87 62.18
C LEU A 34 -25.67 -66.15 60.75
N ALA A 35 -26.85 -66.76 60.60
CA ALA A 35 -27.44 -67.04 59.31
C ALA A 35 -28.07 -65.77 58.75
N VAL A 36 -27.50 -65.29 57.65
CA VAL A 36 -28.16 -64.28 56.83
C VAL A 36 -29.39 -64.93 56.19
N LYS A 37 -30.59 -64.42 56.48
CA LYS A 37 -31.84 -64.94 55.89
C LYS A 37 -31.75 -64.91 54.36
N LYS A 38 -31.80 -66.08 53.73
CA LYS A 38 -31.84 -66.21 52.27
C LYS A 38 -33.27 -65.98 51.79
N GLY A 39 -33.57 -64.83 51.18
CA GLY A 39 -34.83 -64.65 50.45
C GLY A 39 -35.43 -63.24 50.35
N GLU A 40 -34.95 -62.25 51.11
CA GLU A 40 -35.49 -60.88 51.04
C GLU A 40 -34.37 -59.84 50.85
N GLY A 41 -33.91 -59.69 49.61
CA GLY A 41 -33.12 -58.51 49.19
C GLY A 41 -31.71 -58.37 49.80
N ILE A 42 -31.05 -57.29 49.37
CA ILE A 42 -29.83 -56.70 49.93
C ILE A 42 -29.87 -56.82 51.47
N GLY A 43 -28.81 -57.37 52.09
CA GLY A 43 -28.73 -57.49 53.55
C GLY A 43 -29.07 -56.16 54.22
N ASP A 44 -30.17 -56.14 54.99
CA ASP A 44 -30.78 -55.00 55.67
C ASP A 44 -30.30 -53.62 55.19
N LEU A 45 -30.95 -53.06 54.15
CA LEU A 45 -30.75 -51.67 53.78
C LEU A 45 -31.42 -50.76 54.82
N THR A 46 -30.62 -50.23 55.73
CA THR A 46 -31.05 -49.22 56.72
C THR A 46 -30.79 -47.81 56.19
N GLY A 47 -31.43 -46.78 56.74
CA GLY A 47 -31.25 -45.42 56.25
C GLY A 47 -31.46 -44.33 57.30
N GLY A 48 -30.79 -43.21 57.08
CA GLY A 48 -30.79 -42.04 57.98
C GLY A 48 -29.76 -41.00 57.50
N THR A 49 -29.39 -40.06 58.36
CA THR A 49 -28.28 -39.13 58.07
C THR A 49 -26.94 -39.83 58.24
N LEU A 50 -25.91 -39.47 57.46
CA LEU A 50 -24.57 -40.09 57.54
C LEU A 50 -24.00 -40.14 58.96
N VAL A 51 -24.23 -39.10 59.77
CA VAL A 51 -23.77 -39.02 61.17
C VAL A 51 -24.43 -40.05 62.09
N ASN A 52 -25.61 -40.57 61.72
CA ASN A 52 -26.37 -41.57 62.48
C ASN A 52 -26.13 -42.98 61.95
N ARG A 53 -25.16 -43.18 61.05
CA ARG A 53 -24.79 -44.49 60.56
C ARG A 53 -24.18 -45.31 61.72
N PRO A 54 -24.64 -46.54 61.96
CA PRO A 54 -24.09 -47.38 63.03
C PRO A 54 -22.63 -47.74 62.76
N GLU A 55 -21.88 -48.11 63.80
CA GLU A 55 -20.51 -48.63 63.65
C GLU A 55 -20.47 -49.89 62.76
N PRO A 56 -19.38 -50.09 61.97
CA PRO A 56 -19.20 -51.29 61.17
C PRO A 56 -19.02 -52.52 62.07
N GLY A 57 -19.36 -53.70 61.56
CA GLY A 57 -19.21 -54.94 62.33
C GLY A 57 -20.05 -56.11 61.85
N ILE A 58 -20.93 -55.92 60.86
CA ILE A 58 -21.71 -57.02 60.27
C ILE A 58 -21.59 -56.91 58.75
N ALA A 59 -20.75 -57.78 58.19
CA ALA A 59 -20.48 -57.81 56.76
C ALA A 59 -21.78 -58.04 55.94
N GLY A 60 -21.94 -57.27 54.87
CA GLY A 60 -23.05 -57.42 53.92
C GLY A 60 -24.28 -56.55 54.19
N ARG A 61 -24.27 -55.74 55.27
CA ARG A 61 -25.30 -54.71 55.50
C ARG A 61 -25.10 -53.51 54.58
N TYR A 62 -26.19 -52.86 54.21
CA TYR A 62 -26.14 -51.61 53.48
C TYR A 62 -26.74 -50.46 54.30
N TYR A 63 -26.19 -49.26 54.14
CA TYR A 63 -26.72 -48.04 54.75
C TYR A 63 -26.91 -46.95 53.71
N PHE A 64 -28.12 -46.41 53.59
CA PHE A 64 -28.43 -45.26 52.75
C PHE A 64 -28.39 -43.97 53.58
N ALA A 65 -27.34 -43.18 53.38
CA ALA A 65 -27.21 -41.85 53.94
C ALA A 65 -28.07 -40.86 53.13
N GLN A 66 -29.26 -40.54 53.63
CA GLN A 66 -30.28 -39.77 52.92
C GLN A 66 -29.90 -38.30 52.70
N ASP A 67 -29.05 -37.75 53.56
CA ASP A 67 -28.54 -36.38 53.50
C ASP A 67 -27.45 -36.20 52.44
N THR A 68 -26.71 -37.26 52.11
CA THR A 68 -25.67 -37.24 51.08
C THR A 68 -26.07 -37.97 49.80
N GLY A 69 -27.12 -38.79 49.85
CA GLY A 69 -27.57 -39.64 48.75
C GLY A 69 -26.63 -40.82 48.48
N GLU A 70 -25.84 -41.23 49.46
CA GLU A 70 -24.80 -42.25 49.33
C GLU A 70 -25.26 -43.59 49.91
N ILE A 71 -24.89 -44.69 49.25
CA ILE A 71 -25.08 -46.05 49.78
C ILE A 71 -23.73 -46.59 50.20
N TYR A 72 -23.64 -47.08 51.43
CA TYR A 72 -22.45 -47.73 51.98
C TYR A 72 -22.70 -49.22 52.19
N LEU A 73 -21.65 -50.03 52.03
CA LEU A 73 -21.60 -51.45 52.35
C LEU A 73 -20.71 -51.65 53.59
N ASP A 74 -21.22 -52.34 54.60
CA ASP A 74 -20.43 -52.79 55.74
C ASP A 74 -19.62 -54.03 55.33
N THR A 75 -18.29 -53.96 55.41
CA THR A 75 -17.40 -55.10 55.12
C THR A 75 -17.26 -56.05 56.31
N GLY A 76 -17.78 -55.66 57.48
CA GLY A 76 -17.53 -56.30 58.77
C GLY A 76 -16.41 -55.63 59.58
N GLU A 77 -15.59 -54.79 58.93
CA GLU A 77 -14.50 -54.04 59.57
C GLU A 77 -14.65 -52.53 59.36
N GLU A 78 -15.22 -52.12 58.22
CA GLU A 78 -15.39 -50.72 57.85
C GLU A 78 -16.60 -50.53 56.93
N TRP A 79 -17.07 -49.29 56.82
CA TRP A 79 -18.06 -48.89 55.83
C TRP A 79 -17.36 -48.41 54.57
N VAL A 80 -17.57 -49.11 53.46
CA VAL A 80 -17.09 -48.70 52.13
C VAL A 80 -18.22 -48.13 51.29
N LEU A 81 -17.92 -47.18 50.42
CA LEU A 81 -18.92 -46.61 49.52
C LEU A 81 -19.30 -47.65 48.46
N ALA A 82 -20.59 -48.00 48.38
CA ALA A 82 -21.10 -49.04 47.48
C ALA A 82 -21.56 -48.49 46.11
N ALA A 83 -21.73 -47.17 45.99
CA ALA A 83 -22.08 -46.48 44.74
C ALA A 83 -21.52 -45.06 44.73
N ALA A 84 -21.19 -44.51 43.56
CA ALA A 84 -20.66 -43.14 43.43
C ALA A 84 -21.56 -42.11 44.13
N SER A 85 -20.96 -41.16 44.85
CA SER A 85 -21.75 -40.18 45.60
C SER A 85 -22.44 -39.17 44.68
N GLN A 86 -23.70 -38.84 44.99
CA GLN A 86 -24.42 -37.77 44.30
C GLN A 86 -23.69 -36.42 44.47
N ARG A 87 -23.05 -36.22 45.63
CA ARG A 87 -22.23 -35.04 45.93
C ARG A 87 -21.04 -34.89 44.98
N GLU A 88 -20.26 -35.94 44.76
CA GLU A 88 -19.13 -35.90 43.82
C GLU A 88 -19.60 -35.69 42.38
N LEU A 89 -20.73 -36.31 42.00
CA LEU A 89 -21.33 -36.11 40.68
C LEU A 89 -21.78 -34.66 40.46
N ASP A 90 -22.39 -34.03 41.46
CA ASP A 90 -22.84 -32.64 41.37
C ASP A 90 -21.66 -31.67 41.39
N ALA A 91 -20.62 -31.96 42.18
CA ALA A 91 -19.36 -31.21 42.14
C ALA A 91 -18.69 -31.32 40.75
N HIS A 92 -18.64 -32.51 40.17
CA HIS A 92 -18.11 -32.75 38.82
C HIS A 92 -18.95 -32.06 37.73
N LYS A 93 -20.29 -32.02 37.86
CA LYS A 93 -21.17 -31.28 36.94
C LYS A 93 -20.98 -29.77 37.05
N ALA A 94 -20.64 -29.26 38.23
CA ALA A 94 -20.36 -27.85 38.47
C ALA A 94 -18.91 -27.45 38.12
N ASP A 95 -18.05 -28.40 37.73
CA ASP A 95 -16.67 -28.16 37.34
C ASP A 95 -16.59 -27.45 35.98
N ASN A 96 -16.62 -26.12 36.01
CA ASN A 96 -16.48 -25.27 34.83
C ASN A 96 -15.01 -24.96 34.48
N PHE A 97 -14.06 -25.55 35.21
CA PHE A 97 -12.64 -25.45 34.90
C PHE A 97 -12.24 -26.57 33.93
N HIS A 98 -12.69 -27.80 34.18
CA HIS A 98 -12.43 -28.94 33.29
C HIS A 98 -13.56 -29.17 32.28
N HIS A 99 -14.81 -28.78 32.58
CA HIS A 99 -15.89 -28.76 31.58
C HIS A 99 -16.15 -27.34 31.08
N ILE A 100 -16.32 -27.20 29.77
CA ILE A 100 -16.61 -25.91 29.17
C ILE A 100 -18.12 -25.82 28.87
N PRO A 101 -18.91 -25.07 29.66
CA PRO A 101 -20.35 -24.95 29.46
C PRO A 101 -20.68 -24.32 28.10
N TYR A 102 -21.82 -24.74 27.52
CA TYR A 102 -22.43 -24.11 26.36
C TYR A 102 -23.67 -23.32 26.77
N VAL A 103 -23.82 -22.09 26.28
CA VAL A 103 -24.96 -21.22 26.59
C VAL A 103 -25.29 -20.30 25.42
N ILE A 104 -26.55 -19.84 25.37
CA ILE A 104 -27.00 -18.85 24.37
C ILE A 104 -27.09 -17.48 25.05
N ALA A 105 -26.46 -16.47 24.45
CA ALA A 105 -26.49 -15.09 24.94
C ALA A 105 -27.67 -14.30 24.38
N THR A 106 -28.15 -13.38 25.22
CA THR A 106 -29.10 -12.31 24.87
C THR A 106 -28.39 -10.96 24.79
N GLY A 107 -29.03 -9.95 24.19
CA GLY A 107 -28.48 -8.60 24.06
C GLY A 107 -27.63 -8.38 22.80
N THR A 108 -27.08 -7.17 22.68
CA THR A 108 -26.19 -6.71 21.60
C THR A 108 -25.15 -5.79 22.21
N ASN A 109 -23.86 -6.06 22.01
CA ASN A 109 -22.71 -5.41 22.68
C ASN A 109 -22.70 -5.59 24.21
N SER A 110 -23.83 -5.43 24.90
CA SER A 110 -24.01 -5.81 26.31
C SER A 110 -24.72 -7.15 26.38
N TYR A 111 -23.93 -8.23 26.37
CA TYR A 111 -24.45 -9.58 26.38
C TYR A 111 -24.68 -10.11 27.79
N ALA A 112 -25.71 -10.94 27.95
CA ALA A 112 -25.99 -11.64 29.21
C ALA A 112 -26.28 -13.13 28.97
N VAL A 113 -25.79 -13.97 29.88
CA VAL A 113 -25.98 -15.42 29.89
C VAL A 113 -26.27 -15.90 31.31
N ASN A 114 -27.06 -16.97 31.40
CA ASN A 114 -27.31 -17.68 32.66
C ASN A 114 -26.77 -19.11 32.56
N ILE A 115 -25.86 -19.48 33.46
CA ILE A 115 -25.18 -20.78 33.49
C ILE A 115 -25.31 -21.35 34.90
N GLN A 116 -25.93 -22.51 35.03
CA GLN A 116 -26.14 -23.15 36.33
C GLN A 116 -24.80 -23.46 37.03
N GLY A 117 -24.73 -23.21 38.35
CA GLY A 117 -23.57 -23.55 39.17
C GLY A 117 -22.45 -22.49 39.24
N ILE A 118 -22.49 -21.46 38.40
CA ILE A 118 -21.49 -20.38 38.45
C ILE A 118 -21.93 -19.30 39.46
N THR A 119 -21.24 -19.20 40.59
CA THR A 119 -21.49 -18.18 41.63
C THR A 119 -20.42 -17.11 41.71
N ALA A 120 -19.27 -17.33 41.07
CA ALA A 120 -18.17 -16.38 40.95
C ALA A 120 -17.39 -16.62 39.65
N LEU A 121 -16.71 -15.58 39.14
CA LEU A 121 -15.81 -15.72 38.00
C LEU A 121 -14.38 -15.98 38.52
N THR A 122 -13.82 -17.13 38.18
CA THR A 122 -12.42 -17.49 38.49
C THR A 122 -11.56 -17.40 37.24
N GLU A 123 -10.32 -16.94 37.39
CA GLU A 123 -9.36 -16.87 36.28
C GLU A 123 -9.15 -18.27 35.66
N GLY A 124 -9.10 -18.32 34.33
CA GLY A 124 -9.04 -19.55 33.54
C GLY A 124 -10.41 -20.15 33.19
N MET A 125 -11.51 -19.70 33.81
CA MET A 125 -12.84 -20.21 33.51
C MET A 125 -13.20 -19.98 32.04
N SER A 126 -13.57 -21.07 31.35
CA SER A 126 -13.93 -21.08 29.94
C SER A 126 -15.44 -21.18 29.73
N VAL A 127 -15.96 -20.55 28.67
CA VAL A 127 -17.37 -20.68 28.28
C VAL A 127 -17.52 -20.66 26.76
N LYS A 128 -18.37 -21.54 26.21
CA LYS A 128 -18.82 -21.52 24.82
C LYS A 128 -20.15 -20.77 24.74
N VAL A 129 -20.14 -19.60 24.12
CA VAL A 129 -21.33 -18.73 24.02
C VAL A 129 -21.80 -18.66 22.58
N LYS A 130 -23.04 -19.05 22.32
CA LYS A 130 -23.73 -18.73 21.07
C LYS A 130 -24.33 -17.33 21.17
N PHE A 131 -23.82 -16.40 20.38
CA PHE A 131 -24.32 -15.03 20.35
C PHE A 131 -25.50 -14.93 19.37
N THR A 132 -26.68 -14.55 19.86
CA THR A 132 -27.86 -14.41 19.00
C THR A 132 -27.71 -13.23 18.04
N ASN A 133 -27.17 -12.10 18.52
CA ASN A 133 -26.99 -10.88 17.75
C ASN A 133 -25.50 -10.57 17.52
N ALA A 134 -25.17 -10.05 16.34
CA ALA A 134 -23.84 -9.55 16.02
C ALA A 134 -23.47 -8.34 16.86
N ASN A 135 -22.18 -8.15 17.13
CA ASN A 135 -21.70 -6.93 17.80
C ASN A 135 -21.48 -5.80 16.78
N THR A 136 -21.66 -4.56 17.22
CA THR A 136 -21.40 -3.34 16.44
C THR A 136 -20.25 -2.50 17.00
N GLY A 137 -19.60 -2.97 18.06
CA GLY A 137 -18.46 -2.31 18.69
C GLY A 137 -17.96 -3.06 19.92
N ALA A 138 -17.35 -2.33 20.85
CA ALA A 138 -16.87 -2.87 22.11
C ALA A 138 -18.01 -3.60 22.84
N SER A 139 -17.71 -4.79 23.35
CA SER A 139 -18.74 -5.67 23.94
C SER A 139 -18.36 -6.14 25.34
N THR A 140 -19.35 -6.53 26.11
CA THR A 140 -19.23 -7.08 27.47
C THR A 140 -20.09 -8.33 27.61
N LEU A 141 -19.71 -9.24 28.50
CA LEU A 141 -20.51 -10.39 28.92
C LEU A 141 -20.80 -10.32 30.42
N ASN A 142 -22.07 -10.50 30.79
CA ASN A 142 -22.49 -10.67 32.18
C ASN A 142 -23.01 -12.11 32.37
N ILE A 143 -22.32 -12.89 33.20
CA ILE A 143 -22.72 -14.26 33.55
C ILE A 143 -23.46 -14.20 34.89
N ASN A 144 -24.70 -14.70 34.95
CA ASN A 144 -25.51 -14.81 36.18
C ASN A 144 -25.67 -13.50 36.98
N GLY A 145 -25.51 -12.33 36.34
CA GLY A 145 -25.56 -11.05 37.05
C GLY A 145 -24.31 -10.74 37.91
N LEU A 146 -23.21 -11.49 37.77
CA LEU A 146 -21.96 -11.30 38.53
C LEU A 146 -21.15 -10.05 38.12
N GLY A 147 -21.71 -9.25 37.22
CA GLY A 147 -21.14 -8.00 36.72
C GLY A 147 -20.63 -8.14 35.29
N ALA A 148 -20.90 -7.13 34.46
CA ALA A 148 -20.47 -7.12 33.07
C ALA A 148 -18.94 -6.99 32.98
N LYS A 149 -18.31 -7.94 32.28
CA LYS A 149 -16.87 -7.92 31.99
C LYS A 149 -16.63 -7.65 30.51
N PRO A 150 -15.68 -6.79 30.14
CA PRO A 150 -15.34 -6.57 28.74
C PRO A 150 -14.95 -7.87 28.04
N ILE A 151 -15.37 -8.03 26.79
CA ILE A 151 -14.84 -9.04 25.87
C ILE A 151 -13.74 -8.37 25.06
N ARG A 152 -12.55 -8.97 25.06
CA ARG A 152 -11.38 -8.48 24.33
C ARG A 152 -10.86 -9.52 23.36
N LYS A 153 -10.22 -9.06 22.29
CA LYS A 153 -9.48 -9.91 21.35
C LYS A 153 -8.29 -10.55 22.07
N SER A 154 -7.72 -11.60 21.48
CA SER A 154 -6.53 -12.25 22.03
C SER A 154 -5.28 -11.35 22.06
N ASN A 155 -5.24 -10.26 21.29
CA ASN A 155 -4.19 -9.23 21.34
C ASN A 155 -4.46 -8.13 22.40
N GLY A 156 -5.52 -8.24 23.20
CA GLY A 156 -5.88 -7.27 24.25
C GLY A 156 -6.71 -6.07 23.78
N ASN A 157 -6.93 -5.89 22.48
CA ASN A 157 -7.78 -4.81 21.96
C ASN A 157 -9.27 -5.07 22.24
N ALA A 158 -10.04 -3.98 22.25
CA ALA A 158 -11.50 -4.08 22.30
C ALA A 158 -12.05 -4.68 21.00
N LEU A 159 -13.22 -5.33 21.09
CA LEU A 159 -13.93 -5.76 19.88
C LEU A 159 -14.38 -4.55 19.06
N SER A 160 -14.31 -4.71 17.75
CA SER A 160 -14.88 -3.85 16.71
C SER A 160 -16.11 -4.52 16.09
N SER A 161 -16.90 -3.74 15.35
CA SER A 161 -18.09 -4.26 14.65
C SER A 161 -17.75 -5.50 13.83
N GLY A 162 -18.55 -6.56 13.98
CA GLY A 162 -18.42 -7.79 13.19
C GLY A 162 -17.47 -8.86 13.74
N ASN A 163 -16.73 -8.60 14.83
CA ASN A 163 -15.89 -9.64 15.45
C ASN A 163 -16.73 -10.79 16.06
N ILE A 164 -17.99 -10.52 16.43
CA ILE A 164 -19.01 -11.51 16.78
C ILE A 164 -20.12 -11.41 15.74
N LYS A 165 -20.37 -12.50 15.01
CA LYS A 165 -21.45 -12.62 14.03
C LYS A 165 -22.71 -13.19 14.69
N ALA A 166 -23.88 -12.81 14.19
CA ALA A 166 -25.15 -13.36 14.66
C ALA A 166 -25.19 -14.89 14.45
N GLY A 167 -25.57 -15.62 15.49
CA GLY A 167 -25.58 -17.08 15.52
C GLY A 167 -24.22 -17.74 15.75
N GLN A 168 -23.11 -16.98 15.80
CA GLN A 168 -21.76 -17.52 15.99
C GLN A 168 -21.59 -18.09 17.40
N ILE A 169 -20.87 -19.21 17.49
CA ILE A 169 -20.41 -19.79 18.75
C ILE A 169 -18.96 -19.36 18.96
N CYS A 170 -18.69 -18.69 20.08
CA CYS A 170 -17.36 -18.24 20.45
C CYS A 170 -16.89 -18.94 21.73
N HIS A 171 -15.59 -19.18 21.84
CA HIS A 171 -14.95 -19.65 23.07
C HIS A 171 -14.32 -18.46 23.78
N LEU A 172 -14.80 -18.18 25.00
CA LEU A 172 -14.29 -17.11 25.85
C LEU A 172 -13.58 -17.69 27.07
N VAL A 173 -12.51 -17.04 27.51
CA VAL A 173 -11.79 -17.38 28.74
C VAL A 173 -11.69 -16.16 29.64
N TYR A 174 -12.09 -16.29 30.92
CA TYR A 174 -11.96 -15.20 31.88
C TYR A 174 -10.50 -15.08 32.37
N THR A 175 -9.91 -13.90 32.25
CA THR A 175 -8.50 -13.64 32.60
C THR A 175 -8.34 -13.00 34.00
N GLY A 176 -9.36 -13.11 34.86
CA GLY A 176 -9.41 -12.38 36.14
C GLY A 176 -9.95 -10.94 36.03
N SER A 177 -10.03 -10.37 34.82
CA SER A 177 -10.54 -9.00 34.59
C SER A 177 -11.46 -8.88 33.37
N VAL A 178 -11.12 -9.56 32.27
CA VAL A 178 -11.86 -9.53 31.01
C VAL A 178 -12.15 -10.95 30.52
N PHE A 179 -13.08 -11.09 29.57
CA PHE A 179 -13.21 -12.30 28.77
C PHE A 179 -12.37 -12.17 27.49
N GLN A 180 -11.40 -13.04 27.31
CA GLN A 180 -10.62 -13.13 26.07
C GLN A 180 -11.37 -13.99 25.05
N LEU A 181 -11.58 -13.45 23.85
CA LEU A 181 -12.12 -14.17 22.69
C LEU A 181 -11.02 -15.01 22.04
N LEU A 182 -11.22 -16.32 22.02
CA LEU A 182 -10.31 -17.27 21.38
C LEU A 182 -10.76 -17.62 19.96
N GLY A 183 -9.80 -17.90 19.09
CA GLY A 183 -10.06 -18.48 17.76
C GLY A 183 -10.62 -17.49 16.73
N GLU A 184 -10.48 -16.18 16.93
CA GLU A 184 -10.95 -15.16 15.98
C GLU A 184 -10.22 -15.19 14.62
N GLY A 185 -9.05 -15.82 14.56
CA GLY A 185 -8.13 -15.67 13.43
C GLY A 185 -7.31 -14.39 13.53
N GLY A 186 -6.47 -14.11 12.53
CA GLY A 186 -5.71 -12.88 12.45
C GLY A 186 -6.56 -11.71 11.93
N GLU A 187 -6.11 -10.48 12.17
CA GLU A 187 -6.72 -9.29 11.56
C GLU A 187 -6.37 -9.23 10.06
N TYR A 188 -7.35 -8.91 9.22
CA TYR A 188 -7.12 -8.62 7.81
C TYR A 188 -6.86 -7.12 7.63
N GLY A 189 -5.93 -6.76 6.74
CA GLY A 189 -5.66 -5.38 6.38
C GLY A 189 -6.75 -4.75 5.49
N THR A 190 -6.56 -3.49 5.11
CA THR A 190 -7.51 -2.74 4.24
C THR A 190 -7.29 -2.95 2.74
N ALA A 191 -6.50 -3.95 2.35
CA ALA A 191 -6.24 -4.27 0.96
C ALA A 191 -7.54 -4.67 0.25
N GLN A 192 -7.74 -4.17 -0.96
CA GLN A 192 -8.86 -4.49 -1.84
C GLN A 192 -8.29 -5.18 -3.09
N PRO A 193 -9.11 -5.89 -3.89
CA PRO A 193 -8.62 -6.57 -5.09
C PRO A 193 -7.79 -5.68 -6.02
N ASN A 194 -8.19 -4.42 -6.20
CA ASN A 194 -7.47 -3.43 -7.02
C ASN A 194 -6.14 -2.93 -6.41
N HIS A 195 -5.84 -3.24 -5.15
CA HIS A 195 -4.56 -2.93 -4.50
C HIS A 195 -3.54 -4.08 -4.63
N VAL A 196 -3.99 -5.27 -5.05
CA VAL A 196 -3.17 -6.49 -5.10
C VAL A 196 -2.98 -6.91 -6.56
N LEU A 197 -1.76 -7.31 -6.90
CA LEU A 197 -1.41 -7.74 -8.26
C LEU A 197 -2.36 -8.83 -8.78
N GLU A 198 -2.71 -8.72 -10.06
CA GLU A 198 -3.57 -9.69 -10.74
C GLU A 198 -3.07 -11.12 -10.56
N GLY A 199 -3.97 -12.02 -10.16
CA GLY A 199 -3.68 -13.44 -9.93
C GLY A 199 -3.06 -13.77 -8.57
N ILE A 200 -2.65 -12.77 -7.77
CA ILE A 200 -2.18 -12.98 -6.39
C ILE A 200 -3.37 -13.09 -5.45
N THR A 201 -3.45 -14.17 -4.67
CA THR A 201 -4.49 -14.34 -3.66
C THR A 201 -4.11 -13.67 -2.34
N PHE A 202 -5.10 -13.13 -1.64
CA PHE A 202 -4.93 -12.52 -0.31
C PHE A 202 -6.16 -12.75 0.56
N GLY A 203 -5.97 -12.81 1.88
CA GLY A 203 -7.04 -13.01 2.84
C GLY A 203 -7.81 -11.71 3.14
N THR A 204 -9.13 -11.82 3.26
CA THR A 204 -10.04 -10.76 3.70
C THR A 204 -11.06 -11.33 4.68
N GLU A 205 -11.85 -10.46 5.33
CA GLU A 205 -12.99 -10.84 6.18
C GLU A 205 -14.04 -11.71 5.44
N ASP A 206 -14.13 -11.55 4.12
CA ASP A 206 -15.01 -12.34 3.25
C ASP A 206 -14.32 -13.61 2.70
N GLY A 207 -13.16 -13.96 3.25
CA GLY A 207 -12.33 -15.08 2.81
C GLY A 207 -11.24 -14.69 1.80
N LEU A 208 -10.70 -15.67 1.08
CA LEU A 208 -9.67 -15.45 0.07
C LEU A 208 -10.26 -14.69 -1.13
N LYS A 209 -9.58 -13.62 -1.54
CA LYS A 209 -9.86 -12.86 -2.77
C LYS A 209 -8.66 -12.94 -3.70
N VAL A 210 -8.87 -12.62 -4.97
CA VAL A 210 -7.82 -12.54 -6.00
C VAL A 210 -7.60 -11.08 -6.34
N GLY A 211 -6.34 -10.66 -6.41
CA GLY A 211 -5.95 -9.33 -6.86
C GLY A 211 -6.34 -9.09 -8.32
N THR A 212 -6.55 -7.82 -8.67
CA THR A 212 -6.97 -7.36 -10.00
C THR A 212 -6.09 -6.22 -10.51
N MET A 213 -5.06 -5.79 -9.77
CA MET A 213 -4.16 -4.71 -10.19
C MET A 213 -3.29 -5.19 -11.37
N PRO A 214 -3.39 -4.57 -12.55
CA PRO A 214 -2.59 -4.97 -13.70
C PRO A 214 -1.10 -4.71 -13.47
N ASN A 215 -0.24 -5.65 -13.89
CA ASN A 215 1.21 -5.43 -13.93
C ASN A 215 1.60 -4.74 -15.25
N ARG A 216 2.10 -3.52 -15.19
CA ARG A 216 2.56 -2.73 -16.35
C ARG A 216 4.06 -2.83 -16.61
N GLY A 217 4.82 -3.43 -15.69
CA GLY A 217 6.27 -3.57 -15.82
C GLY A 217 6.98 -2.21 -15.95
N ALA A 218 7.96 -2.14 -16.85
CA ALA A 218 8.66 -0.91 -17.20
C ALA A 218 7.97 -0.24 -18.39
N ILE A 219 7.45 0.97 -18.21
CA ILE A 219 6.90 1.77 -19.30
C ILE A 219 7.98 2.66 -19.89
N ASN A 220 8.39 2.33 -21.12
CA ASN A 220 9.35 3.12 -21.89
C ASN A 220 8.63 3.82 -23.05
N ARG A 221 8.63 5.16 -23.06
CA ARG A 221 7.93 5.98 -24.06
C ARG A 221 8.76 7.18 -24.47
N THR A 222 8.57 7.65 -25.69
CA THR A 222 9.27 8.83 -26.21
C THR A 222 8.26 9.87 -26.69
N ILE A 223 8.38 11.10 -26.20
CA ILE A 223 7.63 12.27 -26.67
C ILE A 223 8.42 12.91 -27.79
N THR A 224 7.81 13.00 -28.98
CA THR A 224 8.45 13.50 -30.21
C THR A 224 7.87 14.82 -30.72
N THR A 225 6.82 15.34 -30.08
CA THR A 225 6.12 16.56 -30.50
C THR A 225 6.04 17.56 -29.37
N GLN A 226 6.09 18.85 -29.70
CA GLN A 226 5.91 19.92 -28.71
C GLN A 226 4.52 19.79 -28.09
N GLY A 227 4.46 19.71 -26.76
CA GLY A 227 3.21 19.49 -26.04
C GLY A 227 2.68 18.05 -26.09
N GLY A 228 3.44 17.09 -26.65
CA GLY A 228 3.06 15.69 -26.63
C GLY A 228 2.95 15.15 -25.20
N GLN A 229 1.94 14.32 -24.96
CA GLN A 229 1.65 13.73 -23.65
C GLN A 229 1.65 12.21 -23.76
N ILE A 230 2.05 11.54 -22.67
CA ILE A 230 1.97 10.09 -22.52
C ILE A 230 1.10 9.83 -21.30
N VAL A 231 0.01 9.10 -21.48
CA VAL A 231 -0.80 8.60 -20.37
C VAL A 231 -0.08 7.40 -19.78
N ILE A 232 0.23 7.46 -18.48
CA ILE A 232 0.72 6.31 -17.72
C ILE A 232 -0.52 5.54 -17.22
N PRO A 233 -0.77 4.31 -17.70
CA PRO A 233 -1.93 3.55 -17.27
C PRO A 233 -1.84 3.18 -15.79
N GLU A 234 -3.00 3.07 -15.14
CA GLU A 234 -3.09 2.54 -13.78
C GLU A 234 -2.57 1.09 -13.72
N GLY A 235 -1.98 0.75 -12.58
CA GLY A 235 -1.40 -0.56 -12.27
C GLY A 235 -0.03 -0.45 -11.62
N TYR A 236 0.59 -1.61 -11.40
CA TYR A 236 1.93 -1.70 -10.86
C TYR A 236 2.98 -1.40 -11.93
N HIS A 237 3.87 -0.45 -11.65
CA HIS A 237 5.05 -0.15 -12.47
C HIS A 237 6.29 -0.56 -11.68
N ASN A 238 7.23 -1.25 -12.31
CA ASN A 238 8.40 -1.82 -11.63
C ASN A 238 9.50 -0.79 -11.28
N GLY A 239 9.19 0.50 -11.37
CA GLY A 239 10.13 1.60 -11.10
C GLY A 239 11.24 1.80 -12.14
N SER A 240 11.35 0.96 -13.18
CA SER A 240 12.41 1.03 -14.19
C SER A 240 11.98 1.68 -15.51
N GLY A 241 10.73 2.13 -15.62
CA GLY A 241 10.22 2.78 -16.83
C GLY A 241 10.76 4.21 -17.03
N ILE A 242 11.03 4.58 -18.28
CA ILE A 242 11.54 5.90 -18.66
C ILE A 242 10.62 6.55 -19.70
N VAL A 243 10.17 7.78 -19.43
CA VAL A 243 9.57 8.65 -20.43
C VAL A 243 10.60 9.66 -20.90
N LYS A 244 11.03 9.56 -22.16
CA LYS A 244 12.05 10.42 -22.77
C LYS A 244 11.40 11.49 -23.65
N ALA A 245 11.87 12.72 -23.58
CA ALA A 245 11.57 13.72 -24.62
C ALA A 245 12.70 13.71 -25.66
N GLN A 246 12.37 13.52 -26.94
CA GLN A 246 13.34 13.51 -28.03
C GLN A 246 12.73 14.10 -29.29
N PHE A 247 13.21 15.27 -29.68
CA PHE A 247 12.74 15.99 -30.86
C PHE A 247 13.82 15.94 -31.93
N ALA A 248 13.50 15.36 -33.09
CA ALA A 248 14.49 15.17 -34.16
C ALA A 248 15.07 16.49 -34.69
N ASN A 249 14.28 17.56 -34.65
CA ASN A 249 14.67 18.89 -35.12
C ASN A 249 15.29 19.78 -34.03
N LEU A 250 15.41 19.30 -32.79
CA LEU A 250 16.14 19.99 -31.72
C LEU A 250 17.65 19.79 -31.92
N ILE A 251 18.16 20.41 -32.97
CA ILE A 251 19.57 20.43 -33.36
C ILE A 251 20.06 21.88 -33.38
N ALA A 252 21.36 22.08 -33.14
CA ALA A 252 21.95 23.41 -33.03
C ALA A 252 21.67 24.32 -34.25
N GLU A 253 21.66 23.73 -35.45
CA GLU A 253 21.43 24.42 -36.73
C GLU A 253 20.03 25.02 -36.87
N ASN A 254 19.04 24.50 -36.14
CA ASN A 254 17.67 25.01 -36.15
C ASN A 254 17.42 26.03 -35.04
N ILE A 255 18.40 26.25 -34.16
CA ILE A 255 18.29 27.12 -32.99
C ILE A 255 19.16 28.35 -33.23
N LYS A 256 18.59 29.54 -32.99
CA LYS A 256 19.31 30.83 -33.11
C LYS A 256 20.62 30.79 -32.33
N LYS A 257 21.71 31.32 -32.91
CA LYS A 257 23.03 31.29 -32.30
C LYS A 257 23.01 31.85 -30.88
N GLY A 258 23.60 31.09 -29.96
CA GLY A 258 23.68 31.43 -28.54
C GLY A 258 22.43 31.09 -27.71
N VAL A 259 21.33 30.67 -28.31
CA VAL A 259 20.15 30.19 -27.57
C VAL A 259 20.33 28.73 -27.16
N ASN A 260 20.10 28.37 -25.89
CA ASN A 260 20.11 26.99 -25.41
C ASN A 260 18.68 26.48 -25.22
N ILE A 261 18.36 25.32 -25.80
CA ILE A 261 17.09 24.63 -25.59
C ILE A 261 17.40 23.18 -25.21
N GLY A 262 17.09 22.80 -23.96
CA GLY A 262 17.25 21.42 -23.49
C GLY A 262 18.68 20.88 -23.56
N GLY A 263 19.70 21.75 -23.45
CA GLY A 263 21.11 21.38 -23.53
C GLY A 263 21.73 21.52 -24.93
N VAL A 264 20.93 21.79 -25.96
CA VAL A 264 21.42 22.04 -27.32
C VAL A 264 21.57 23.55 -27.54
N THR A 265 22.81 24.03 -27.69
CA THR A 265 23.12 25.45 -27.97
C THR A 265 23.10 25.70 -29.47
N GLY A 266 22.39 26.74 -29.89
CA GLY A 266 22.17 27.07 -31.29
C GLY A 266 23.37 27.66 -32.03
N THR A 267 23.40 27.46 -33.34
CA THR A 267 24.41 27.94 -34.28
C THR A 267 23.83 28.71 -35.47
N TYR A 268 22.50 28.80 -35.58
CA TYR A 268 21.85 29.48 -36.70
C TYR A 268 22.05 31.00 -36.67
N GLU A 269 22.66 31.57 -37.73
CA GLU A 269 22.73 33.01 -37.99
C GLU A 269 22.12 33.35 -39.36
N PRO A 270 21.13 34.25 -39.43
CA PRO A 270 20.57 34.69 -40.71
C PRO A 270 21.56 35.59 -41.47
N THR A 271 21.57 35.50 -42.81
CA THR A 271 22.39 36.34 -43.68
C THR A 271 21.98 37.83 -43.57
N PRO A 272 22.91 38.79 -43.46
CA PRO A 272 22.58 40.20 -43.25
C PRO A 272 21.95 40.88 -44.48
N THR A 273 21.10 41.90 -44.23
CA THR A 273 20.39 42.70 -45.24
C THR A 273 21.18 43.98 -45.60
N LEU A 274 21.22 44.32 -46.89
CA LEU A 274 21.93 45.50 -47.44
C LEU A 274 21.35 46.84 -46.94
N LYS A 275 22.20 47.80 -46.56
CA LYS A 275 21.85 49.21 -46.34
C LYS A 275 22.48 50.10 -47.42
N THR A 276 21.73 51.09 -47.93
CA THR A 276 22.18 52.00 -49.00
C THR A 276 22.67 53.33 -48.42
N VAL A 277 23.81 53.85 -48.87
CA VAL A 277 24.29 55.23 -48.63
C VAL A 277 24.28 55.98 -49.97
N ARG A 278 23.73 57.21 -49.98
CA ARG A 278 23.72 58.09 -51.16
C ARG A 278 24.81 59.15 -51.00
N ILE A 279 25.66 59.30 -52.01
CA ILE A 279 26.55 60.44 -52.19
C ILE A 279 25.91 61.31 -53.28
N GLY A 280 25.52 62.54 -52.93
CA GLY A 280 24.77 63.46 -53.82
C GLY A 280 25.62 64.07 -54.96
N ASP A 281 25.06 65.08 -55.64
CA ASP A 281 25.63 65.71 -56.85
C ASP A 281 27.13 66.04 -56.73
N ILE A 282 27.94 65.49 -57.65
CA ILE A 282 29.38 65.70 -57.70
C ILE A 282 29.73 66.56 -58.92
N SER A 283 30.15 67.80 -58.67
CA SER A 283 30.71 68.70 -59.69
C SER A 283 32.25 68.77 -59.59
N VAL A 284 32.91 68.68 -60.73
CA VAL A 284 34.36 68.83 -60.88
C VAL A 284 34.65 70.11 -61.66
N ASP A 285 35.36 71.05 -61.03
CA ASP A 285 35.73 72.32 -61.67
C ASP A 285 36.95 72.15 -62.59
N LYS A 286 37.07 73.02 -63.61
CA LYS A 286 38.24 73.06 -64.50
C LYS A 286 39.50 73.41 -63.70
N ASP A 287 40.57 72.66 -63.92
CA ASP A 287 41.91 73.19 -63.67
C ASP A 287 42.37 74.02 -64.89
N THR A 288 43.13 75.09 -64.65
CA THR A 288 43.38 76.16 -65.65
C THR A 288 44.35 75.73 -66.76
N ALA A 289 44.94 74.54 -66.65
CA ALA A 289 45.64 73.85 -67.73
C ALA A 289 44.81 72.61 -68.09
N GLY A 290 44.52 72.37 -69.37
CA GLY A 290 43.63 71.31 -69.87
C GLY A 290 44.08 69.86 -69.62
N GLY A 291 44.29 69.49 -68.35
CA GLY A 291 44.71 68.19 -67.86
C GLY A 291 43.70 67.57 -66.89
N TYR A 292 43.86 66.27 -66.69
CA TYR A 292 43.04 65.39 -65.85
C TYR A 292 42.93 65.89 -64.41
N THR A 293 41.71 66.14 -63.92
CA THR A 293 41.46 66.47 -62.52
C THR A 293 41.02 65.22 -61.75
N SER A 294 41.61 64.99 -60.57
CA SER A 294 41.15 63.95 -59.63
C SER A 294 40.57 64.58 -58.35
N LYS A 295 39.44 64.07 -57.87
CA LYS A 295 38.89 64.38 -56.55
C LYS A 295 38.75 63.09 -55.74
N THR A 296 39.15 63.15 -54.46
CA THR A 296 38.97 62.09 -53.48
C THR A 296 37.72 62.39 -52.65
N PHE A 297 36.83 61.42 -52.52
CA PHE A 297 35.60 61.53 -51.74
C PHE A 297 35.67 60.65 -50.48
N THR A 298 34.87 61.01 -49.49
CA THR A 298 34.75 60.46 -48.12
C THR A 298 35.13 58.99 -47.97
N LYS A 299 35.82 58.68 -46.86
CA LYS A 299 36.16 57.32 -46.44
C LYS A 299 34.88 56.48 -46.28
N VAL A 300 34.86 55.35 -46.97
CA VAL A 300 33.77 54.39 -46.97
C VAL A 300 33.87 53.50 -45.73
N TYR A 301 32.77 53.38 -44.96
CA TYR A 301 32.69 52.54 -43.75
C TYR A 301 31.78 51.33 -43.99
N GLY A 302 32.32 50.11 -43.87
CA GLY A 302 31.59 48.83 -44.07
C GLY A 302 32.09 48.00 -45.26
N LYS A 303 31.59 46.76 -45.43
CA LYS A 303 31.84 45.94 -46.64
C LYS A 303 30.97 46.44 -47.79
N PRO A 304 31.54 47.06 -48.84
CA PRO A 304 30.75 47.60 -49.95
C PRO A 304 30.33 46.45 -50.87
N ILE A 305 29.05 46.33 -51.21
CA ILE A 305 28.54 45.22 -52.04
C ILE A 305 28.01 45.71 -53.39
N GLY A 306 28.01 47.02 -53.64
CA GLY A 306 27.48 47.57 -54.90
C GLY A 306 27.64 49.07 -55.01
N TYR A 307 27.72 49.61 -56.23
CA TYR A 307 27.35 50.99 -56.50
C TYR A 307 26.36 51.09 -57.66
N ARG A 308 25.56 52.18 -57.70
CA ARG A 308 24.61 52.52 -58.77
C ARG A 308 24.60 54.04 -58.99
N ALA A 309 24.42 54.55 -60.22
CA ALA A 309 24.20 55.97 -60.50
C ALA A 309 22.73 56.22 -60.96
N ARG A 310 22.12 57.38 -60.67
CA ARG A 310 20.70 57.66 -61.06
C ARG A 310 20.49 59.11 -61.55
N ASN A 311 19.43 59.33 -62.34
CA ASN A 311 19.20 60.50 -63.22
C ASN A 311 18.37 61.66 -62.63
N GLY A 312 18.57 62.87 -63.20
CA GLY A 312 17.63 64.00 -63.24
C GLY A 312 17.87 64.93 -64.44
N TRP A 313 16.82 65.53 -65.03
CA TRP A 313 16.90 66.43 -66.20
C TRP A 313 17.13 67.89 -65.78
N PHE A 314 18.21 68.52 -66.24
CA PHE A 314 18.38 69.98 -66.21
C PHE A 314 18.99 70.50 -67.51
N SER A 315 18.47 71.62 -68.00
CA SER A 315 18.81 72.23 -69.30
C SER A 315 20.27 72.68 -69.36
N GLY A 316 21.08 72.03 -70.21
CA GLY A 316 22.36 72.58 -70.71
C GLY A 316 23.65 71.80 -70.41
N GLY A 317 23.61 70.63 -69.74
CA GLY A 317 24.80 69.83 -69.41
C GLY A 317 24.95 68.52 -70.19
N ARG A 318 26.20 68.03 -70.37
CA ARG A 318 26.52 66.71 -70.97
C ARG A 318 26.84 65.71 -69.84
N TYR A 319 26.25 64.50 -69.88
CA TYR A 319 26.31 63.51 -68.78
C TYR A 319 26.99 62.18 -69.16
N LEU A 320 27.47 61.43 -68.15
CA LEU A 320 28.02 60.07 -68.27
C LEU A 320 27.09 59.06 -67.57
N TYR A 321 26.88 57.88 -68.17
CA TYR A 321 25.84 56.90 -67.76
C TYR A 321 26.43 55.49 -67.53
N ASP A 322 26.03 54.82 -66.42
CA ASP A 322 26.15 53.36 -66.19
C ASP A 322 25.19 52.91 -65.07
N ASP A 323 24.39 51.88 -65.34
CA ASP A 323 23.40 51.29 -64.42
C ASP A 323 23.88 49.93 -63.83
N SER A 324 25.13 49.55 -64.08
CA SER A 324 25.70 48.26 -63.63
C SER A 324 26.06 48.26 -62.14
N LEU A 325 25.71 47.20 -61.43
CA LEU A 325 26.13 46.94 -60.04
C LEU A 325 27.45 46.17 -60.01
N PHE A 326 28.41 46.64 -59.20
CA PHE A 326 29.71 46.00 -59.02
C PHE A 326 29.97 45.65 -57.56
N TYR A 327 30.31 44.38 -57.31
CA TYR A 327 30.49 43.82 -55.97
C TYR A 327 31.96 43.88 -55.54
N LEU A 328 32.22 44.24 -54.28
CA LEU A 328 33.53 44.06 -53.65
C LEU A 328 33.42 42.97 -52.57
N SER A 329 34.36 42.04 -52.55
CA SER A 329 34.42 40.97 -51.55
C SER A 329 34.96 41.45 -50.20
N SER A 330 35.71 42.56 -50.20
CA SER A 330 36.38 43.13 -49.03
C SER A 330 36.51 44.66 -49.14
N PRO A 331 36.54 45.43 -48.03
CA PRO A 331 36.75 46.88 -48.05
C PRO A 331 38.12 47.31 -48.61
N LYS A 332 39.08 46.38 -48.66
CA LYS A 332 40.45 46.62 -49.17
C LYS A 332 40.60 46.33 -50.67
N ASP A 333 39.58 45.75 -51.30
CA ASP A 333 39.64 45.42 -52.72
C ASP A 333 39.64 46.69 -53.56
N SER A 334 40.35 46.64 -54.69
CA SER A 334 40.40 47.74 -55.64
C SER A 334 39.51 47.47 -56.85
N LEU A 335 38.73 48.47 -57.24
CA LEU A 335 37.88 48.42 -58.43
C LEU A 335 38.12 49.67 -59.26
N SER A 336 38.23 49.53 -60.58
CA SER A 336 38.34 50.65 -61.52
C SER A 336 37.34 50.47 -62.65
N LYS A 337 36.45 51.43 -62.86
CA LYS A 337 35.48 51.42 -63.96
C LYS A 337 35.54 52.73 -64.72
N THR A 338 35.68 52.64 -66.03
CA THR A 338 35.62 53.80 -66.93
C THR A 338 34.22 53.92 -67.52
N LEU A 339 33.63 55.09 -67.34
CA LEU A 339 32.40 55.57 -67.94
C LEU A 339 32.76 56.41 -69.17
N SER A 340 32.03 56.21 -70.26
CA SER A 340 32.25 56.93 -71.52
C SER A 340 30.97 57.63 -71.94
N SER A 341 31.09 58.83 -72.50
CA SER A 341 29.95 59.51 -73.12
C SER A 341 29.65 58.87 -74.47
N PRO A 342 28.38 58.53 -74.78
CA PRO A 342 28.04 57.99 -76.10
C PRO A 342 28.17 59.02 -77.23
N GLU A 343 28.20 60.32 -76.91
CA GLU A 343 28.18 61.42 -77.89
C GLU A 343 29.54 62.14 -78.03
N THR A 344 30.51 61.83 -77.17
CA THR A 344 31.83 62.48 -77.17
C THR A 344 32.94 61.50 -76.78
N SER A 345 34.21 61.83 -77.06
CA SER A 345 35.37 61.06 -76.58
C SER A 345 35.68 61.25 -75.08
N ASN A 346 34.78 61.87 -74.32
CA ASN A 346 35.00 62.13 -72.89
C ASN A 346 34.78 60.85 -72.07
N THR A 347 35.64 60.65 -71.08
CA THR A 347 35.56 59.52 -70.16
C THR A 347 35.78 59.95 -68.72
N ALA A 348 35.17 59.25 -67.76
CA ALA A 348 35.49 59.37 -66.34
C ALA A 348 35.70 57.99 -65.74
N THR A 349 36.77 57.83 -64.97
CA THR A 349 37.07 56.57 -64.27
C THR A 349 36.74 56.72 -62.79
N ILE A 350 35.87 55.85 -62.29
CA ILE A 350 35.62 55.66 -60.87
C ILE A 350 36.58 54.59 -60.37
N ARG A 351 37.41 54.94 -59.38
CA ARG A 351 38.26 53.99 -58.67
C ARG A 351 37.87 53.92 -57.21
N ILE A 352 37.70 52.70 -56.71
CA ILE A 352 37.59 52.42 -55.29
C ILE A 352 38.88 51.73 -54.90
N THR A 353 39.60 52.23 -53.90
CA THR A 353 40.84 51.62 -53.40
C THR A 353 40.94 51.90 -51.91
N ASP A 354 41.11 50.84 -51.11
CA ASP A 354 41.25 50.95 -49.65
C ASP A 354 40.16 51.79 -48.97
N GLY A 355 38.91 51.61 -49.40
CA GLY A 355 37.76 52.36 -48.88
C GLY A 355 37.70 53.83 -49.30
N GLU A 356 38.57 54.31 -50.20
CA GLU A 356 38.44 55.64 -50.81
C GLU A 356 37.82 55.53 -52.20
N VAL A 357 36.88 56.44 -52.51
CA VAL A 357 36.36 56.62 -53.87
C VAL A 357 37.06 57.80 -54.52
N ARG A 358 37.70 57.54 -55.66
CA ARG A 358 38.36 58.54 -56.50
C ARG A 358 37.68 58.61 -57.85
N LEU A 359 37.41 59.83 -58.29
CA LEU A 359 36.92 60.09 -59.63
C LEU A 359 38.03 60.81 -60.40
N THR A 360 38.39 60.25 -61.56
CA THR A 360 39.34 60.85 -62.49
C THR A 360 38.65 61.09 -63.81
N GLN A 361 38.66 62.33 -64.29
CA GLN A 361 38.01 62.70 -65.55
C GLN A 361 39.05 63.00 -66.63
N ASN A 362 38.75 62.58 -67.86
CA ASN A 362 39.45 62.98 -69.06
C ASN A 362 38.47 63.69 -70.01
N SER A 363 38.46 65.02 -69.96
CA SER A 363 37.55 65.82 -70.80
C SER A 363 38.10 67.21 -71.09
N THR A 364 37.68 67.77 -72.21
CA THR A 364 37.97 69.17 -72.59
C THR A 364 36.95 70.19 -72.03
N TRP A 365 35.89 69.74 -71.34
CA TRP A 365 34.79 70.55 -70.77
C TRP A 365 34.39 70.09 -69.36
N SER A 366 33.72 70.94 -68.57
CA SER A 366 33.15 70.52 -67.27
C SER A 366 32.07 69.46 -67.49
N CYS A 367 32.12 68.36 -66.73
CA CYS A 367 31.05 67.36 -66.68
C CYS A 367 30.66 67.12 -65.21
N SER A 368 29.42 66.73 -64.97
CA SER A 368 28.88 66.51 -63.62
C SER A 368 28.33 65.09 -63.51
N LEU A 369 28.64 64.41 -62.40
CA LEU A 369 28.00 63.16 -62.03
C LEU A 369 26.85 63.50 -61.06
N VAL A 370 25.63 63.07 -61.39
CA VAL A 370 24.42 63.51 -60.67
C VAL A 370 24.21 62.74 -59.37
N ASP A 371 24.40 61.42 -59.36
CA ASP A 371 24.25 60.63 -58.12
C ASP A 371 25.14 59.40 -58.10
N LEU A 372 25.74 59.09 -56.95
CA LEU A 372 26.43 57.83 -56.68
C LEU A 372 25.87 57.17 -55.42
N TYR A 373 25.27 55.99 -55.57
CA TYR A 373 24.80 55.17 -54.46
C TYR A 373 25.83 54.09 -54.15
N ILE A 374 26.17 53.89 -52.88
CA ILE A 374 27.03 52.79 -52.41
C ILE A 374 26.23 51.94 -51.41
N PHE A 375 26.20 50.63 -51.62
CA PHE A 375 25.49 49.69 -50.75
C PHE A 375 26.47 49.02 -49.79
N PHE A 376 26.11 48.97 -48.51
CA PHE A 376 26.86 48.35 -47.43
C PHE A 376 26.13 47.16 -46.84
N ILE A 377 26.87 46.12 -46.48
CA ILE A 377 26.44 45.19 -45.45
C ILE A 377 27.02 45.65 -44.11
N LEU A 378 26.16 45.76 -43.11
CA LEU A 378 26.58 45.83 -41.72
C LEU A 378 26.83 44.39 -41.27
N ASP A 379 28.07 44.10 -40.88
CA ASP A 379 28.41 42.87 -40.15
C ASP A 379 27.78 42.90 -38.75
#